data_AF-A0A935AST5-F1
#
_entry.id   AF-A0A935AST5-F1
#
_cell.length_a   1.000
_cell.length_b   1.000
_cell.length_c   1.000
_cell.angle_alpha   90.00
_cell.angle_beta   90.00
_cell.angle_gamma   90.00
#
_symmetry.space_group_name_H-M   'P 1'
#
loop_
_entity.id
_entity.type
_entity.pdbx_description
1 polymer ?
#
loop_
_entity_poly.entity_id
_entity_poly.type
_entity_poly.pdbx_seq_one_letter_code
_entity_poly.pdbx_strand_id
1 'polypeptide(L)'
;MSRTHRPHTPWFRRRPRRSERGYVLATAAMIMVPLLVVAGFATDVGGWYREADRMQRAADAAALAGVVWLPNMTKATNVAREVAARNGFAVNGHISVAVTRMAESQLSVEITDSDAPRYFSGLVVSSKSITRNARSSYRKPIPLGSPKNYIGTGSLLGAPNTEGFWAAVNGWCAPKEQGDEFSAAFMGNWMPPGYITDVSCPGGTVNPAFRPNYQHSYTLTLPAGRTMPVVVHIYSPRADLAFPDPTLYAQTTTTNFRVREPDDTPFNDADNPLTSCGALPNPKVFSPVTLGMPAGMPGGPPADEPVPETLLGAPGWVRICEIPASAPAGSYFIDVGTLEGEAGSVGYNAYSILASYNGDGVTCDVRTDGMCPGVSGREHLSMKAEASTPQADLFLASVSADYAGQTLEVDLFDPGEGGNYLEILDPNGDPTAFTWQSADGDYSGGPTTQLDVSGCVGWAPIGPGRASACRFNERNVIVSIPLAANYTATYGTKTWWKVRYAFSIAVTDRTTISVTARGAPVHLTE
;
A
#
# COMPACT_ATOMS: atom_id res chain seq x y z
N MET A 1 71.14 73.66 89.15
CA MET A 1 69.80 74.17 89.53
C MET A 1 68.91 74.21 88.29
N SER A 2 67.63 73.87 88.46
CA SER A 2 66.48 74.11 87.58
C SER A 2 66.08 73.05 86.53
N ARG A 3 64.77 72.76 86.58
CA ARG A 3 63.91 71.82 85.83
C ARG A 3 63.65 72.28 84.39
N THR A 4 63.36 71.31 83.51
CA THR A 4 62.36 71.50 82.43
C THR A 4 61.61 70.20 82.12
N HIS A 5 60.28 70.23 82.30
CA HIS A 5 59.32 69.23 81.80
C HIS A 5 59.04 69.45 80.30
N ARG A 6 58.90 68.36 79.51
CA ARG A 6 58.19 68.34 78.22
C ARG A 6 57.46 66.99 78.01
N PRO A 7 56.41 66.94 77.18
CA PRO A 7 55.22 66.12 77.39
C PRO A 7 55.24 64.75 76.69
N HIS A 8 54.53 63.78 77.26
CA HIS A 8 54.23 62.49 76.62
C HIS A 8 52.98 62.61 75.72
N THR A 9 53.16 62.47 74.41
CA THR A 9 52.07 62.19 73.46
C THR A 9 51.73 60.69 73.48
N PRO A 10 50.44 60.29 73.48
CA PRO A 10 50.05 58.89 73.53
C PRO A 10 50.27 58.24 72.16
N TRP A 11 51.05 57.16 72.16
CA TRP A 11 51.19 56.26 71.03
C TRP A 11 49.91 55.42 70.87
N PHE A 12 49.07 55.77 69.90
CA PHE A 12 48.20 54.77 69.30
C PHE A 12 49.04 53.90 68.36
N ARG A 13 49.40 52.69 68.79
CA ARG A 13 49.86 51.64 67.86
C ARG A 13 48.91 50.45 67.90
N ARG A 14 48.34 50.23 66.72
CA ARG A 14 47.26 49.29 66.36
C ARG A 14 47.50 47.89 66.90
N ARG A 15 46.47 47.28 67.49
CA ARG A 15 46.39 45.83 67.69
C ARG A 15 46.51 45.13 66.33
N PRO A 16 47.37 44.10 66.18
CA PRO A 16 47.36 43.28 64.98
C PRO A 16 46.02 42.54 64.94
N ARG A 17 45.21 42.80 63.92
CA ARG A 17 44.09 41.92 63.57
C ARG A 17 44.70 40.56 63.20
N ARG A 18 44.56 39.56 64.08
CA ARG A 18 44.78 38.16 63.72
C ARG A 18 43.93 37.87 62.49
N SER A 19 44.59 37.65 61.36
CA SER A 19 43.90 37.43 60.09
C SER A 19 43.56 35.95 59.98
N GLU A 20 42.28 35.62 59.86
CA GLU A 20 41.76 34.26 59.61
C GLU A 20 42.08 33.72 58.20
N ARG A 21 42.96 34.41 57.45
CA ARG A 21 43.27 34.17 56.04
C ARG A 21 43.80 32.76 55.75
N GLY A 22 44.46 32.11 56.71
CA GLY A 22 44.97 30.74 56.54
C GLY A 22 43.90 29.65 56.70
N TYR A 23 42.95 29.84 57.62
CA TYR A 23 41.88 28.88 57.88
C TYR A 23 40.87 28.82 56.72
N VAL A 24 40.51 29.98 56.17
CA VAL A 24 39.59 30.09 55.02
C VAL A 24 40.16 29.40 53.78
N LEU A 25 41.46 29.51 53.55
CA LEU A 25 42.11 28.87 52.39
C LEU A 25 42.14 27.34 52.53
N ALA A 26 42.39 26.83 53.75
CA ALA A 26 42.36 25.39 54.03
C ALA A 26 40.94 24.79 53.97
N THR A 27 39.92 25.48 54.51
CA THR A 27 38.52 25.04 54.42
C THR A 27 37.97 25.13 53.00
N ALA A 28 38.30 26.20 52.26
CA ALA A 28 37.93 26.31 50.85
C ALA A 28 38.54 25.18 50.01
N ALA A 29 39.80 24.81 50.25
CA ALA A 29 40.44 23.68 49.57
C ALA A 29 39.75 22.34 49.90
N MET A 30 39.40 22.10 51.18
CA MET A 30 38.68 20.88 51.57
C MET A 30 37.27 20.78 50.97
N ILE A 31 36.56 21.90 50.78
CA ILE A 31 35.22 21.93 50.18
C ILE A 31 35.28 21.89 48.65
N MET A 32 36.33 22.43 48.03
CA MET A 32 36.49 22.44 46.58
C MET A 32 36.62 21.01 46.00
N VAL A 33 37.34 20.12 46.68
CA VAL A 33 37.53 18.73 46.23
C VAL A 33 36.20 17.98 46.03
N PRO A 34 35.28 17.89 47.02
CA PRO A 34 34.00 17.21 46.83
C PRO A 34 33.11 17.92 45.81
N LEU A 35 33.16 19.26 45.70
CA LEU A 35 32.40 19.98 44.67
C LEU A 35 32.87 19.63 43.24
N LEU A 36 34.17 19.48 43.02
CA LEU A 36 34.74 19.05 41.74
C LEU A 36 34.37 17.61 41.39
N VAL A 37 34.35 16.70 42.38
CA VAL A 37 33.91 15.31 42.20
C VAL A 37 32.43 15.27 41.78
N VAL A 38 31.56 16.04 42.45
CA VAL A 38 30.14 16.12 42.09
C VAL A 38 29.95 16.73 40.70
N ALA A 39 30.68 17.80 40.35
CA ALA A 39 30.62 18.40 39.02
C ALA A 39 31.12 17.45 37.91
N GLY A 40 32.18 16.69 38.18
CA GLY A 40 32.68 15.66 37.27
C GLY A 40 31.67 14.55 37.06
N PHE A 41 31.06 14.05 38.13
CA PHE A 41 30.00 13.06 38.06
C PHE A 41 28.77 13.57 37.28
N ALA A 42 28.35 14.81 37.52
CA ALA A 42 27.25 15.44 36.79
C ALA A 42 27.54 15.53 35.28
N THR A 43 28.79 15.82 34.91
CA THR A 43 29.24 15.88 33.50
C THR A 43 29.16 14.51 32.82
N ASP A 44 29.58 13.44 33.51
CA ASP A 44 29.50 12.07 32.98
C ASP A 44 28.07 11.60 32.81
N VAL A 45 27.23 11.82 33.82
CA VAL A 45 25.81 11.49 33.75
C VAL A 45 25.16 12.21 32.57
N GLY A 46 25.40 13.51 32.40
CA GLY A 46 24.96 14.27 31.24
C GLY A 46 25.49 13.72 29.91
N GLY A 47 26.75 13.30 29.88
CA GLY A 47 27.38 12.64 28.73
C GLY A 47 26.67 11.32 28.36
N TRP A 48 26.34 10.49 29.34
CA TRP A 48 25.63 9.22 29.13
C TRP A 48 24.20 9.45 28.63
N TYR A 49 23.49 10.47 29.14
CA TYR A 49 22.16 10.82 28.61
C TYR A 49 22.25 11.28 27.15
N ARG A 50 23.22 12.13 26.82
CA ARG A 50 23.44 12.57 25.43
C ARG A 50 23.78 11.39 24.52
N GLU A 51 24.63 10.46 24.98
CA GLU A 51 25.01 9.30 24.18
C GLU A 51 23.83 8.32 24.02
N ALA A 52 23.05 8.12 25.07
CA ALA A 52 21.81 7.37 25.02
C ALA A 52 20.80 7.93 24.00
N ASP A 53 20.64 9.26 23.93
CA ASP A 53 19.73 9.89 22.96
C ASP A 53 20.23 9.72 21.52
N ARG A 54 21.55 9.85 21.30
CA ARG A 54 22.17 9.59 19.99
C ARG A 54 21.97 8.13 19.57
N MET A 55 22.16 7.21 20.51
CA MET A 55 22.00 5.79 20.28
C MET A 55 20.55 5.41 20.00
N GLN A 56 19.58 6.03 20.69
CA GLN A 56 18.16 5.83 20.40
C GLN A 56 17.82 6.26 18.98
N ARG A 57 18.24 7.48 18.57
CA ARG A 57 18.01 7.97 17.20
C ARG A 57 18.65 7.06 16.14
N ALA A 58 19.84 6.52 16.44
CA ALA A 58 20.51 5.57 15.55
C ALA A 58 19.75 4.24 15.46
N ALA A 59 19.23 3.73 16.57
CA ALA A 59 18.40 2.53 16.61
C ALA A 59 17.09 2.75 15.82
N ASP A 60 16.42 3.89 16.03
CA ASP A 60 15.20 4.26 15.31
C ASP A 60 15.42 4.32 13.80
N ALA A 61 16.48 5.01 13.36
CA ALA A 61 16.83 5.12 11.95
C ALA A 61 17.20 3.74 11.35
N ALA A 62 17.96 2.93 12.08
CA ALA A 62 18.35 1.60 11.64
C ALA A 62 17.15 0.65 11.53
N ALA A 63 16.21 0.71 12.48
CA ALA A 63 14.98 -0.06 12.47
C ALA A 63 14.11 0.33 11.25
N LEU A 64 13.81 1.62 11.08
CA LEU A 64 13.01 2.12 9.95
C LEU A 64 13.64 1.79 8.57
N ALA A 65 14.97 1.83 8.46
CA ALA A 65 15.65 1.50 7.21
C ALA A 65 15.75 -0.02 6.95
N GLY A 66 15.82 -0.83 8.00
CA GLY A 66 15.91 -2.28 7.89
C GLY A 66 14.57 -2.96 7.64
N VAL A 67 13.50 -2.47 8.27
CA VAL A 67 12.19 -3.15 8.32
C VAL A 67 11.53 -3.31 6.97
N VAL A 68 11.80 -2.38 6.05
CA VAL A 68 11.28 -2.47 4.69
C VAL A 68 11.77 -3.78 4.05
N TRP A 69 13.05 -4.13 4.14
CA TRP A 69 13.61 -5.31 3.44
C TRP A 69 13.12 -6.69 3.92
N LEU A 70 12.16 -6.77 4.85
CA LEU A 70 11.48 -8.00 5.20
C LEU A 70 10.71 -8.59 3.99
N PRO A 71 10.68 -9.93 3.84
CA PRO A 71 11.20 -10.95 4.75
C PRO A 71 12.70 -11.28 4.58
N ASN A 72 13.45 -10.58 3.70
CA ASN A 72 14.87 -10.82 3.47
C ASN A 72 15.72 -10.33 4.65
N MET A 73 15.91 -11.21 5.64
CA MET A 73 16.67 -10.91 6.86
C MET A 73 18.11 -10.49 6.62
N THR A 74 18.76 -11.09 5.62
CA THR A 74 20.14 -10.77 5.29
C THR A 74 20.25 -9.31 4.85
N LYS A 75 19.37 -8.88 3.95
CA LYS A 75 19.34 -7.49 3.45
C LYS A 75 18.89 -6.51 4.53
N ALA A 76 17.84 -6.85 5.30
CA ALA A 76 17.37 -6.05 6.43
C ALA A 76 18.49 -5.81 7.46
N THR A 77 19.26 -6.85 7.80
CA THR A 77 20.38 -6.75 8.75
C THR A 77 21.51 -5.89 8.22
N ASN A 78 21.88 -6.08 6.95
CA ASN A 78 22.95 -5.31 6.32
C ASN A 78 22.62 -3.81 6.28
N VAL A 79 21.41 -3.47 5.83
CA VAL A 79 20.96 -2.07 5.75
C VAL A 79 20.82 -1.44 7.13
N ALA A 80 20.25 -2.15 8.12
CA ALA A 80 20.16 -1.65 9.48
C ALA A 80 21.54 -1.36 10.09
N ARG A 81 22.52 -2.25 9.90
CA ARG A 81 23.91 -2.04 10.36
C ARG A 81 24.61 -0.91 9.64
N GLU A 82 24.38 -0.77 8.34
CA GLU A 82 24.93 0.35 7.56
C GLU A 82 24.38 1.70 8.06
N VAL A 83 23.07 1.79 8.30
CA VAL A 83 22.45 3.00 8.83
C VAL A 83 22.89 3.30 10.26
N ALA A 84 23.03 2.28 11.12
CA ALA A 84 23.61 2.44 12.45
C ALA A 84 25.05 2.99 12.38
N ALA A 85 25.88 2.46 11.46
CA ALA A 85 27.24 2.93 11.23
C ALA A 85 27.28 4.38 10.73
N ARG A 86 26.40 4.77 9.80
CA ARG A 86 26.25 6.17 9.33
C ARG A 86 25.85 7.12 10.47
N ASN A 87 25.16 6.62 11.50
CA ASN A 87 24.81 7.37 12.70
C ASN A 87 25.89 7.32 13.81
N GLY A 88 27.05 6.73 13.55
CA GLY A 88 28.19 6.68 14.47
C GLY A 88 28.28 5.43 15.34
N PHE A 89 27.40 4.45 15.14
CA PHE A 89 27.34 3.20 15.89
C PHE A 89 27.74 1.99 15.03
N ALA A 90 28.94 2.06 14.44
CA ALA A 90 29.48 0.95 13.65
C ALA A 90 29.89 -0.22 14.56
N VAL A 91 29.53 -1.45 14.17
CA VAL A 91 29.86 -2.66 14.93
C VAL A 91 31.38 -2.79 15.10
N ASN A 92 31.83 -2.94 16.34
CA ASN A 92 33.24 -3.04 16.69
C ASN A 92 33.41 -3.84 18.01
N GLY A 93 34.58 -3.75 18.67
CA GLY A 93 34.85 -4.50 19.91
C GLY A 93 34.00 -4.10 21.13
N HIS A 94 33.34 -2.94 21.13
CA HIS A 94 32.48 -2.46 22.22
C HIS A 94 31.05 -2.12 21.78
N ILE A 95 30.82 -1.87 20.47
CA ILE A 95 29.49 -1.62 19.89
C ILE A 95 28.96 -2.88 19.20
N SER A 96 27.77 -3.32 19.57
CA SER A 96 27.01 -4.38 18.89
C SER A 96 25.67 -3.85 18.37
N VAL A 97 25.25 -4.37 17.21
CA VAL A 97 23.95 -4.09 16.59
C VAL A 97 23.26 -5.42 16.29
N ALA A 98 22.27 -5.75 17.11
CA ALA A 98 21.44 -6.93 16.98
C ALA A 98 20.15 -6.58 16.24
N VAL A 99 19.84 -7.34 15.18
CA VAL A 99 18.66 -7.14 14.34
C VAL A 99 17.82 -8.41 14.42
N THR A 100 16.56 -8.29 14.82
CA THR A 100 15.67 -9.44 15.08
C THR A 100 14.30 -9.23 14.45
N ARG A 101 13.77 -10.27 13.81
CA ARG A 101 12.38 -10.31 13.36
C ARG A 101 11.45 -10.48 14.56
N MET A 102 10.49 -9.58 14.72
CA MET A 102 9.46 -9.73 15.75
C MET A 102 8.19 -10.38 15.19
N ALA A 103 7.81 -10.02 13.98
CA ALA A 103 6.65 -10.54 13.26
C ALA A 103 6.87 -10.49 11.74
N GLU A 104 5.85 -10.81 10.95
CA GLU A 104 6.02 -10.83 9.49
C GLU A 104 6.50 -9.49 8.93
N SER A 105 5.96 -8.39 9.47
CA SER A 105 6.17 -7.00 9.06
C SER A 105 6.91 -6.14 10.11
N GLN A 106 7.49 -6.75 11.14
CA GLN A 106 8.10 -6.04 12.27
C GLN A 106 9.56 -6.42 12.51
N LEU A 107 10.40 -5.39 12.73
CA LEU A 107 11.83 -5.51 12.99
C LEU A 107 12.20 -4.78 14.29
N SER A 108 13.00 -5.42 15.14
CA SER A 108 13.65 -4.81 16.30
C SER A 108 15.14 -4.67 16.04
N VAL A 109 15.67 -3.48 16.32
CA VAL A 109 17.11 -3.19 16.28
C VAL A 109 17.56 -2.75 17.66
N GLU A 110 18.48 -3.51 18.23
CA GLU A 110 19.12 -3.21 19.51
C GLU A 110 20.58 -2.82 19.27
N ILE A 111 20.95 -1.64 19.76
CA ILE A 111 22.33 -1.14 19.76
C ILE A 111 22.83 -1.19 21.20
N THR A 112 23.97 -1.82 21.43
CA THR A 112 24.65 -1.81 22.73
C THR A 112 26.05 -1.22 22.56
N ASP A 113 26.36 -0.19 23.34
CA ASP A 113 27.73 0.26 23.59
C ASP A 113 28.13 -0.21 24.98
N SER A 114 29.12 -1.08 25.06
CA SER A 114 29.65 -1.62 26.33
C SER A 114 30.73 -0.75 26.96
N ASP A 115 31.21 0.29 26.28
CA ASP A 115 32.24 1.19 26.76
C ASP A 115 31.93 2.67 26.45
N ALA A 116 30.76 3.12 26.91
CA ALA A 116 30.31 4.49 26.69
C ALA A 116 31.31 5.52 27.27
N PRO A 117 31.46 6.70 26.64
CA PRO A 117 32.42 7.72 27.07
C PRO A 117 32.30 8.07 28.55
N ARG A 118 33.45 8.10 29.22
CA ARG A 118 33.62 8.48 30.63
C ARG A 118 34.69 9.55 30.69
N TYR A 119 34.36 10.68 31.30
CA TYR A 119 35.27 11.81 31.51
C TYR A 119 35.90 11.70 32.92
N PHE A 120 35.13 11.94 33.98
CA PHE A 120 35.67 12.03 35.35
C PHE A 120 35.51 10.74 36.17
N SER A 121 34.46 9.97 35.88
CA SER A 121 34.07 8.70 36.49
C SER A 121 34.98 7.54 36.12
N GLY A 122 35.81 7.68 35.08
CA GLY A 122 36.79 6.66 34.69
C GLY A 122 37.81 6.33 35.80
N LEU A 123 37.94 7.20 36.81
CA LEU A 123 38.77 6.96 38.00
C LEU A 123 38.17 5.93 38.99
N VAL A 124 36.86 5.65 38.91
CA VAL A 124 36.13 4.82 39.89
C VAL A 124 35.29 3.72 39.23
N VAL A 125 34.81 3.96 38.00
CA VAL A 125 33.96 3.03 37.24
C VAL A 125 34.76 2.46 36.08
N SER A 126 34.86 1.14 35.98
CA SER A 126 35.67 0.42 34.99
C SER A 126 35.06 0.33 33.59
N SER A 127 33.73 0.33 33.47
CA SER A 127 33.00 0.45 32.20
C SER A 127 31.58 0.95 32.42
N LYS A 128 30.98 1.52 31.37
CA LYS A 128 29.56 1.87 31.36
C LYS A 128 28.94 1.32 30.10
N SER A 129 27.94 0.45 30.26
CA SER A 129 27.13 -0.04 29.15
C SER A 129 25.86 0.81 28.99
N ILE A 130 25.52 1.11 27.74
CA ILE A 130 24.27 1.74 27.31
C ILE A 130 23.69 0.84 26.21
N THR A 131 22.43 0.45 26.38
CA THR A 131 21.67 -0.31 25.38
C THR A 131 20.41 0.46 25.01
N ARG A 132 20.11 0.55 23.71
CA ARG A 132 18.88 1.14 23.18
C ARG A 132 18.27 0.22 22.14
N ASN A 133 16.95 0.15 22.15
CA ASN A 133 16.17 -0.69 21.25
C ASN A 133 15.16 0.21 20.52
N ALA A 134 14.98 -0.03 19.23
CA ALA A 134 13.88 0.49 18.46
C ALA A 134 13.16 -0.65 17.76
N ARG A 135 11.82 -0.59 17.76
CA ARG A 135 10.98 -1.46 16.94
C ARG A 135 10.35 -0.63 15.84
N SER A 136 10.20 -1.25 14.69
CA SER A 136 9.56 -0.64 13.55
C SER A 136 8.68 -1.66 12.85
N SER A 137 7.67 -1.16 12.17
CA SER A 137 6.81 -1.94 11.30
C SER A 137 6.66 -1.27 9.96
N TYR A 138 6.42 -2.07 8.93
CA TYR A 138 6.04 -1.58 7.61
C TYR A 138 4.67 -2.11 7.22
N ARG A 139 3.97 -1.35 6.38
CA ARG A 139 2.64 -1.70 5.86
C ARG A 139 2.80 -2.29 4.47
N LYS A 140 2.22 -3.47 4.25
CA LYS A 140 2.09 -4.04 2.91
C LYS A 140 0.93 -3.37 2.18
N PRO A 141 0.96 -3.26 0.84
CA PRO A 141 -0.25 -2.96 0.08
C PRO A 141 -1.39 -3.90 0.49
N ILE A 142 -2.59 -3.36 0.66
CA ILE A 142 -3.79 -4.14 1.03
C ILE A 142 -4.27 -4.86 -0.25
N PRO A 143 -4.27 -6.20 -0.31
CA PRO A 143 -4.74 -6.94 -1.47
C PRO A 143 -6.23 -6.67 -1.70
N LEU A 144 -6.62 -6.39 -2.95
CA LEU A 144 -8.01 -6.07 -3.32
C LEU A 144 -8.70 -7.23 -4.07
N GLY A 145 -10.02 -7.31 -3.96
CA GLY A 145 -10.87 -7.98 -4.94
C GLY A 145 -10.99 -9.51 -4.89
N SER A 146 -9.96 -10.28 -4.51
CA SER A 146 -10.10 -11.75 -4.45
C SER A 146 -9.09 -12.49 -3.57
N PRO A 147 -9.54 -13.47 -2.74
CA PRO A 147 -8.68 -14.42 -2.03
C PRO A 147 -8.27 -15.64 -2.88
N LYS A 148 -8.55 -15.66 -4.18
CA LYS A 148 -8.45 -16.87 -5.00
C LYS A 148 -7.34 -16.77 -6.02
N ASN A 149 -7.12 -17.86 -6.74
CA ASN A 149 -6.22 -17.86 -7.89
C ASN A 149 -6.82 -17.22 -9.14
N TYR A 150 -7.97 -16.57 -9.03
CA TYR A 150 -8.60 -15.81 -10.09
C TYR A 150 -9.21 -14.53 -9.53
N ILE A 151 -9.46 -13.57 -10.41
CA ILE A 151 -10.17 -12.33 -10.09
C ILE A 151 -11.02 -11.89 -11.29
N GLY A 152 -12.17 -11.28 -11.01
CA GLY A 152 -13.01 -10.69 -12.04
C GLY A 152 -13.76 -11.72 -12.89
N THR A 153 -14.26 -12.80 -12.31
CA THR A 153 -15.00 -13.86 -13.03
C THR A 153 -16.49 -13.60 -13.19
N GLY A 154 -17.02 -12.49 -12.65
CA GLY A 154 -18.44 -12.16 -12.69
C GLY A 154 -19.31 -13.32 -12.21
N SER A 155 -20.21 -13.77 -13.09
CA SER A 155 -21.07 -14.95 -12.91
C SER A 155 -20.59 -16.20 -13.64
N LEU A 156 -19.36 -16.20 -14.18
CA LEU A 156 -18.78 -17.33 -14.91
C LEU A 156 -18.75 -18.60 -14.04
N LEU A 157 -18.41 -18.40 -12.77
CA LEU A 157 -18.40 -19.44 -11.75
C LEU A 157 -19.69 -19.38 -10.94
N GLY A 158 -20.39 -20.51 -10.82
CA GLY A 158 -21.54 -20.64 -9.93
C GLY A 158 -21.15 -20.65 -8.44
N ALA A 159 -22.15 -20.59 -7.56
CA ALA A 159 -21.93 -20.68 -6.12
C ALA A 159 -21.18 -21.98 -5.74
N PRO A 160 -20.26 -21.94 -4.76
CA PRO A 160 -19.89 -20.81 -3.90
C PRO A 160 -18.79 -19.90 -4.48
N ASN A 161 -18.50 -20.02 -5.78
CA ASN A 161 -17.34 -19.41 -6.41
C ASN A 161 -17.59 -18.10 -7.18
N THR A 162 -18.85 -17.69 -7.29
CA THR A 162 -19.25 -16.42 -7.91
C THR A 162 -18.56 -15.22 -7.26
N GLU A 163 -17.96 -14.35 -8.07
CA GLU A 163 -17.34 -13.10 -7.60
C GLU A 163 -18.29 -11.91 -7.71
N GLY A 164 -19.23 -11.92 -8.67
CA GLY A 164 -20.21 -10.84 -8.86
C GLY A 164 -19.61 -9.55 -9.44
N PHE A 165 -18.39 -9.61 -9.97
CA PHE A 165 -17.78 -8.51 -10.71
C PHE A 165 -16.78 -9.03 -11.76
N TRP A 166 -16.58 -8.24 -12.82
CA TRP A 166 -15.47 -8.40 -13.76
C TRP A 166 -14.40 -7.36 -13.48
N ALA A 167 -13.13 -7.72 -13.68
CA ALA A 167 -12.08 -6.71 -13.80
C ALA A 167 -12.35 -5.92 -15.08
N ALA A 168 -12.08 -4.61 -15.08
CA ALA A 168 -12.39 -3.79 -16.25
C ALA A 168 -11.38 -2.67 -16.44
N VAL A 169 -11.16 -2.28 -17.69
CA VAL A 169 -10.29 -1.16 -18.08
C VAL A 169 -10.95 -0.37 -19.19
N ASN A 170 -10.98 0.95 -19.04
CA ASN A 170 -11.54 1.82 -20.06
C ASN A 170 -10.52 2.09 -21.19
N GLY A 171 -11.02 2.28 -22.40
CA GLY A 171 -10.26 2.77 -23.54
C GLY A 171 -9.87 4.24 -23.38
N TRP A 172 -8.89 4.67 -24.16
CA TRP A 172 -8.36 6.03 -24.13
C TRP A 172 -9.44 7.09 -24.38
N CYS A 173 -10.34 6.83 -25.34
CA CYS A 173 -11.47 7.68 -25.65
C CYS A 173 -12.74 7.34 -24.84
N ALA A 174 -12.67 6.50 -23.82
CA ALA A 174 -13.86 6.22 -23.01
C ALA A 174 -14.23 7.46 -22.18
N PRO A 175 -15.53 7.73 -21.96
CA PRO A 175 -15.98 8.67 -20.95
C PRO A 175 -15.44 8.31 -19.56
N LYS A 176 -14.98 9.29 -18.80
CA LYS A 176 -14.52 9.07 -17.42
C LYS A 176 -15.69 8.69 -16.49
N GLU A 177 -16.90 9.16 -16.78
CA GLU A 177 -18.15 8.77 -16.12
C GLU A 177 -18.57 7.30 -16.34
N GLN A 178 -17.76 6.48 -17.01
CA GLN A 178 -17.91 5.03 -17.00
C GLN A 178 -17.11 4.38 -15.85
N GLY A 179 -16.85 5.09 -14.75
CA GLY A 179 -16.27 4.54 -13.52
C GLY A 179 -14.80 4.14 -13.52
N ASP A 180 -14.01 4.47 -14.54
CA ASP A 180 -12.56 4.27 -14.55
C ASP A 180 -11.83 5.61 -14.36
N GLU A 181 -11.25 5.80 -13.18
CA GLU A 181 -10.59 7.06 -12.83
C GLU A 181 -9.33 7.32 -13.68
N PHE A 182 -8.64 6.26 -14.12
CA PHE A 182 -7.24 6.34 -14.59
C PHE A 182 -7.05 6.08 -16.08
N SER A 183 -7.97 5.36 -16.75
CA SER A 183 -7.76 4.96 -18.15
C SER A 183 -8.33 5.91 -19.20
N ALA A 184 -9.38 6.64 -18.87
CA ALA A 184 -9.94 7.64 -19.77
C ALA A 184 -9.02 8.87 -19.84
N ALA A 185 -8.67 9.33 -21.04
CA ALA A 185 -7.80 10.51 -21.19
C ALA A 185 -8.52 11.84 -20.94
N PHE A 186 -9.85 11.83 -20.96
CA PHE A 186 -10.67 13.03 -20.87
C PHE A 186 -11.77 12.88 -19.82
N MET A 187 -12.13 13.98 -19.16
CA MET A 187 -13.27 14.06 -18.24
C MET A 187 -14.62 14.11 -18.99
N GLY A 188 -14.68 13.52 -20.18
CA GLY A 188 -15.79 13.63 -21.12
C GLY A 188 -16.96 12.70 -20.79
N ASN A 189 -18.11 13.03 -21.38
CA ASN A 189 -19.42 12.40 -21.18
C ASN A 189 -19.71 11.28 -22.19
N TRP A 190 -20.65 10.40 -21.85
CA TRP A 190 -21.25 9.41 -22.72
C TRP A 190 -21.79 10.06 -23.98
N MET A 191 -21.24 9.67 -25.13
CA MET A 191 -21.69 10.15 -26.43
C MET A 191 -22.94 9.34 -26.84
N PRO A 192 -24.05 10.00 -27.25
CA PRO A 192 -25.23 9.28 -27.73
C PRO A 192 -24.89 8.31 -28.87
N PRO A 193 -25.57 7.16 -28.98
CA PRO A 193 -25.40 6.24 -30.11
C PRO A 193 -25.54 6.98 -31.44
N GLY A 194 -24.48 6.96 -32.27
CA GLY A 194 -24.41 7.68 -33.54
C GLY A 194 -23.42 8.85 -33.61
N TYR A 195 -22.89 9.31 -32.46
CA TYR A 195 -21.75 10.26 -32.39
C TYR A 195 -20.39 9.58 -32.28
N ILE A 196 -20.37 8.26 -32.13
CA ILE A 196 -19.17 7.42 -32.21
C ILE A 196 -18.77 7.36 -33.69
N THR A 197 -18.03 8.36 -34.15
CA THR A 197 -17.24 8.24 -35.37
C THR A 197 -15.82 7.86 -34.97
N ASP A 198 -15.14 7.09 -35.81
CA ASP A 198 -13.83 6.44 -35.61
C ASP A 198 -12.65 7.39 -35.28
N VAL A 199 -12.91 8.68 -34.97
CA VAL A 199 -11.90 9.76 -35.02
C VAL A 199 -11.94 10.73 -33.82
N SER A 200 -12.94 10.73 -32.93
CA SER A 200 -13.01 11.72 -31.85
C SER A 200 -13.27 11.13 -30.46
N CYS A 201 -12.35 11.38 -29.52
CA CYS A 201 -12.55 11.14 -28.08
C CYS A 201 -13.58 12.14 -27.47
N PRO A 202 -14.25 11.78 -26.36
CA PRO A 202 -15.22 12.62 -25.70
C PRO A 202 -14.54 13.79 -24.97
N GLY A 203 -14.98 15.01 -25.29
CA GLY A 203 -14.62 16.22 -24.54
C GLY A 203 -13.25 16.82 -24.87
N GLY A 204 -13.05 18.07 -24.43
CA GLY A 204 -11.79 18.81 -24.57
C GLY A 204 -11.00 18.97 -23.27
N THR A 205 -11.53 18.46 -22.14
CA THR A 205 -10.91 18.58 -20.81
C THR A 205 -10.14 17.31 -20.49
N VAL A 206 -8.83 17.44 -20.32
CA VAL A 206 -7.95 16.31 -19.97
C VAL A 206 -8.28 15.77 -18.59
N ASN A 207 -8.25 14.46 -18.43
CA ASN A 207 -8.33 13.79 -17.14
C ASN A 207 -6.98 13.93 -16.41
N PRO A 208 -6.88 14.69 -15.30
CA PRO A 208 -5.61 14.86 -14.58
C PRO A 208 -5.13 13.58 -13.90
N ALA A 209 -6.01 12.59 -13.68
CA ALA A 209 -5.66 11.30 -13.10
C ALA A 209 -5.19 10.28 -14.15
N PHE A 210 -5.23 10.61 -15.44
CA PHE A 210 -4.89 9.66 -16.50
C PHE A 210 -3.49 9.05 -16.31
N ARG A 211 -3.39 7.72 -16.46
CA ARG A 211 -2.14 6.96 -16.41
C ARG A 211 -1.81 6.41 -17.81
N PRO A 212 -0.59 6.62 -18.34
CA PRO A 212 -0.25 6.12 -19.66
C PRO A 212 0.02 4.60 -19.66
N ASN A 213 -0.51 3.91 -20.68
CA ASN A 213 -0.26 2.51 -21.08
C ASN A 213 -0.60 1.38 -20.10
N TYR A 214 -0.47 1.60 -18.78
CA TYR A 214 -0.71 0.61 -17.72
C TYR A 214 -1.44 1.27 -16.55
N GLN A 215 -2.76 1.28 -16.60
CA GLN A 215 -3.58 2.07 -15.68
C GLN A 215 -3.89 1.34 -14.37
N HIS A 216 -3.99 0.00 -14.46
CA HIS A 216 -4.29 -0.87 -13.33
C HIS A 216 -3.20 -1.94 -13.17
N SER A 217 -3.04 -2.45 -11.95
CA SER A 217 -2.07 -3.49 -11.64
C SER A 217 -2.67 -4.52 -10.70
N TYR A 218 -2.21 -5.76 -10.82
CA TYR A 218 -2.60 -6.88 -9.97
C TYR A 218 -1.36 -7.53 -9.38
N THR A 219 -1.47 -7.97 -8.14
CA THR A 219 -0.44 -8.80 -7.50
C THR A 219 -0.77 -10.27 -7.71
N LEU A 220 0.14 -10.96 -8.40
CA LEU A 220 0.20 -12.41 -8.48
C LEU A 220 1.17 -12.92 -7.40
N THR A 221 0.65 -13.61 -6.39
CA THR A 221 1.46 -14.16 -5.31
C THR A 221 1.76 -15.63 -5.57
N LEU A 222 3.04 -15.97 -5.73
CA LEU A 222 3.51 -17.33 -5.95
C LEU A 222 4.06 -17.96 -4.65
N PRO A 223 3.63 -19.17 -4.26
CA PRO A 223 4.12 -19.81 -3.04
C PRO A 223 5.53 -20.41 -3.21
N ALA A 224 6.34 -20.35 -2.14
CA ALA A 224 7.73 -20.78 -2.14
C ALA A 224 7.95 -22.29 -2.37
N GLY A 225 6.98 -23.13 -2.00
CA GLY A 225 7.09 -24.59 -2.10
C GLY A 225 6.61 -25.18 -3.43
N ARG A 226 6.35 -24.35 -4.45
CA ARG A 226 5.71 -24.82 -5.69
C ARG A 226 6.61 -25.78 -6.45
N THR A 227 6.02 -26.88 -6.90
CA THR A 227 6.71 -27.89 -7.73
C THR A 227 6.32 -27.81 -9.20
N MET A 228 5.31 -27.00 -9.51
CA MET A 228 4.69 -26.86 -10.82
C MET A 228 4.80 -25.42 -11.33
N PRO A 229 4.89 -25.21 -12.65
CA PRO A 229 4.73 -23.89 -13.24
C PRO A 229 3.36 -23.29 -12.95
N VAL A 230 3.30 -21.96 -12.94
CA VAL A 230 2.05 -21.20 -12.87
C VAL A 230 1.84 -20.52 -14.21
N VAL A 231 0.66 -20.73 -14.79
CA VAL A 231 0.27 -20.18 -16.09
C VAL A 231 -0.81 -19.12 -15.85
N VAL A 232 -0.52 -17.90 -16.30
CA VAL A 232 -1.45 -16.76 -16.26
C VAL A 232 -2.31 -16.79 -17.51
N HIS A 233 -3.63 -16.88 -17.30
CA HIS A 233 -4.64 -16.81 -18.34
C HIS A 233 -5.47 -15.55 -18.19
N ILE A 234 -5.89 -15.00 -19.33
CA ILE A 234 -6.85 -13.90 -19.40
C ILE A 234 -8.10 -14.40 -20.12
N TYR A 235 -9.26 -14.21 -19.51
CA TYR A 235 -10.55 -14.37 -20.18
C TYR A 235 -10.98 -13.05 -20.80
N SER A 236 -11.46 -13.09 -22.04
CA SER A 236 -11.85 -11.89 -22.81
C SER A 236 -10.75 -10.81 -22.81
N PRO A 237 -9.56 -11.14 -23.33
CA PRO A 237 -8.41 -10.24 -23.25
C PRO A 237 -8.56 -8.97 -24.10
N ARG A 238 -9.59 -8.86 -24.94
CA ARG A 238 -9.90 -7.71 -25.80
C ARG A 238 -11.41 -7.42 -25.76
N ALA A 239 -11.77 -6.18 -26.06
CA ALA A 239 -13.15 -5.84 -26.34
C ALA A 239 -13.57 -6.46 -27.69
N ASP A 240 -14.27 -7.59 -27.65
CA ASP A 240 -14.97 -8.13 -28.81
C ASP A 240 -16.44 -8.40 -28.48
N LEU A 241 -17.22 -8.83 -29.47
CA LEU A 241 -18.66 -9.07 -29.29
C LEU A 241 -18.97 -10.32 -28.45
N ALA A 242 -17.96 -11.08 -28.03
CA ALA A 242 -18.11 -12.17 -27.10
C ALA A 242 -17.89 -11.67 -25.66
N PHE A 243 -18.63 -12.29 -24.74
CA PHE A 243 -18.62 -12.18 -23.29
C PHE A 243 -17.38 -11.51 -22.64
N PRO A 244 -17.52 -10.74 -21.54
CA PRO A 244 -18.70 -10.67 -20.67
C PRO A 244 -19.66 -9.51 -20.96
N ASP A 245 -19.36 -8.62 -21.91
CA ASP A 245 -20.25 -7.50 -22.24
C ASP A 245 -20.55 -7.36 -23.74
N PRO A 246 -21.63 -8.00 -24.24
CA PRO A 246 -21.99 -7.94 -25.65
C PRO A 246 -22.65 -6.60 -26.06
N THR A 247 -22.86 -5.66 -25.13
CA THR A 247 -23.60 -4.42 -25.40
C THR A 247 -22.72 -3.31 -25.98
N LEU A 248 -21.40 -3.49 -25.99
CA LEU A 248 -20.42 -2.53 -26.49
C LEU A 248 -20.11 -2.79 -27.97
N TYR A 249 -21.10 -2.51 -28.83
CA TYR A 249 -20.96 -2.64 -30.28
C TYR A 249 -19.74 -1.87 -30.82
N ALA A 250 -18.87 -2.59 -31.56
CA ALA A 250 -17.90 -2.05 -32.52
C ALA A 250 -16.80 -1.12 -31.97
N GLN A 251 -16.22 -1.42 -30.81
CA GLN A 251 -15.19 -0.57 -30.22
C GLN A 251 -13.76 -1.09 -30.43
N THR A 252 -12.88 -0.22 -30.91
CA THR A 252 -11.46 -0.50 -31.17
C THR A 252 -10.62 -0.24 -29.92
N THR A 253 -10.74 -1.10 -28.90
CA THR A 253 -9.87 -1.00 -27.72
C THR A 253 -8.79 -2.08 -27.75
N THR A 254 -7.55 -1.66 -27.94
CA THR A 254 -6.34 -2.47 -27.76
C THR A 254 -6.02 -2.54 -26.28
N THR A 255 -6.00 -3.76 -25.75
CA THR A 255 -5.61 -4.06 -24.36
C THR A 255 -4.24 -4.70 -24.33
N ASN A 256 -3.45 -4.34 -23.32
CA ASN A 256 -2.10 -4.84 -23.14
C ASN A 256 -1.91 -5.34 -21.70
N PHE A 257 -1.14 -6.41 -21.57
CA PHE A 257 -0.81 -7.07 -20.31
C PHE A 257 0.70 -7.24 -20.24
N ARG A 258 1.33 -6.82 -19.15
CA ARG A 258 2.74 -7.17 -18.88
C ARG A 258 2.87 -7.84 -17.52
N VAL A 259 3.75 -8.83 -17.45
CA VAL A 259 4.08 -9.49 -16.20
C VAL A 259 5.48 -9.07 -15.77
N ARG A 260 5.61 -8.56 -14.55
CA ARG A 260 6.90 -8.20 -13.93
C ARG A 260 7.22 -9.18 -12.80
N GLU A 261 8.50 -9.52 -12.68
CA GLU A 261 8.98 -10.47 -11.67
C GLU A 261 9.49 -9.75 -10.41
N PRO A 262 9.45 -10.41 -9.24
CA PRO A 262 10.04 -9.87 -8.02
C PRO A 262 11.51 -9.54 -8.24
N ASP A 263 11.95 -8.46 -7.63
CA ASP A 263 13.33 -8.02 -7.66
C ASP A 263 13.88 -7.89 -6.22
N ASP A 264 15.06 -7.31 -6.10
CA ASP A 264 15.67 -7.08 -4.81
C ASP A 264 15.13 -5.83 -4.10
N THR A 265 14.24 -5.03 -4.70
CA THR A 265 13.67 -3.78 -4.15
C THR A 265 12.16 -3.87 -3.86
N PRO A 266 11.75 -4.59 -2.80
CA PRO A 266 10.35 -4.88 -2.48
C PRO A 266 9.39 -3.68 -2.24
N PHE A 267 9.87 -2.43 -2.33
CA PHE A 267 9.09 -1.20 -2.16
C PHE A 267 9.18 -0.26 -3.35
N ASN A 268 9.98 -0.60 -4.36
CA ASN A 268 10.10 0.19 -5.58
C ASN A 268 9.63 -0.65 -6.75
N ASP A 269 8.32 -0.82 -6.87
CA ASP A 269 7.84 -1.75 -7.90
C ASP A 269 8.06 -1.22 -9.34
N ALA A 270 8.42 0.05 -9.48
CA ALA A 270 8.70 0.66 -10.78
C ALA A 270 9.93 0.06 -11.48
N ASP A 271 10.84 -0.61 -10.76
CA ASP A 271 12.07 -1.20 -11.33
C ASP A 271 12.02 -2.72 -11.52
N ASN A 272 10.91 -3.39 -11.15
CA ASN A 272 10.79 -4.83 -11.36
C ASN A 272 10.99 -5.21 -12.84
N PRO A 273 11.86 -6.19 -13.14
CA PRO A 273 12.10 -6.60 -14.50
C PRO A 273 10.88 -7.32 -15.11
N LEU A 274 10.82 -7.33 -16.44
CA LEU A 274 9.82 -8.13 -17.15
C LEU A 274 10.09 -9.61 -16.97
N THR A 275 9.06 -10.37 -16.62
CA THR A 275 9.14 -11.83 -16.55
C THR A 275 9.37 -12.42 -17.94
N SER A 276 10.20 -13.47 -18.05
CA SER A 276 10.49 -14.10 -19.34
C SER A 276 9.27 -14.78 -20.00
N CYS A 277 8.28 -15.19 -19.19
CA CYS A 277 7.02 -15.79 -19.63
C CYS A 277 7.14 -17.02 -20.54
N GLY A 278 8.26 -17.75 -20.44
CA GLY A 278 8.52 -18.92 -21.27
C GLY A 278 8.68 -18.55 -22.75
N ALA A 279 7.87 -19.17 -23.62
CA ALA A 279 7.86 -18.87 -25.06
C ALA A 279 6.84 -17.78 -25.44
N LEU A 280 6.07 -17.26 -24.48
CA LEU A 280 5.03 -16.27 -24.73
C LEU A 280 5.61 -14.84 -24.71
N PRO A 281 5.13 -13.95 -25.59
CA PRO A 281 5.58 -12.56 -25.61
C PRO A 281 5.12 -11.84 -24.34
N ASN A 282 6.01 -11.02 -23.77
CA ASN A 282 5.73 -10.16 -22.63
C ASN A 282 6.41 -8.80 -22.85
N PRO A 283 5.66 -7.69 -22.99
CA PRO A 283 4.21 -7.57 -22.88
C PRO A 283 3.40 -8.32 -23.95
N LYS A 284 2.20 -8.79 -23.60
CA LYS A 284 1.21 -9.34 -24.52
C LYS A 284 0.18 -8.27 -24.87
N VAL A 285 0.02 -8.00 -26.17
CA VAL A 285 -0.93 -7.03 -26.71
C VAL A 285 -2.04 -7.75 -27.46
N PHE A 286 -3.28 -7.32 -27.24
CA PHE A 286 -4.48 -7.82 -27.90
C PHE A 286 -5.17 -6.67 -28.63
N SER A 287 -4.94 -6.59 -29.95
CA SER A 287 -5.62 -5.61 -30.80
C SER A 287 -7.09 -5.99 -31.04
N PRO A 288 -7.96 -5.01 -31.36
CA PRO A 288 -9.33 -5.26 -31.76
C PRO A 288 -9.41 -6.21 -32.95
N VAL A 289 -10.45 -7.05 -32.98
CA VAL A 289 -10.72 -7.96 -34.10
C VAL A 289 -12.16 -7.84 -34.55
N THR A 290 -12.36 -8.07 -35.84
CA THR A 290 -13.68 -8.26 -36.41
C THR A 290 -14.16 -9.66 -36.06
N LEU A 291 -15.34 -9.75 -35.45
CA LEU A 291 -15.92 -11.03 -35.02
C LEU A 291 -15.97 -12.03 -36.18
N GLY A 292 -15.52 -13.25 -35.92
CA GLY A 292 -15.54 -14.34 -36.89
C GLY A 292 -14.44 -14.30 -37.95
N MET A 293 -13.56 -13.29 -37.93
CA MET A 293 -12.38 -13.29 -38.81
C MET A 293 -11.37 -14.36 -38.37
N PRO A 294 -10.90 -15.21 -39.29
CA PRO A 294 -9.89 -16.22 -38.97
C PRO A 294 -8.55 -15.60 -38.54
N ALA A 295 -7.82 -16.32 -37.68
CA ALA A 295 -6.48 -15.93 -37.31
C ALA A 295 -5.56 -15.82 -38.54
N GLY A 296 -4.75 -14.77 -38.61
CA GLY A 296 -3.85 -14.47 -39.73
C GLY A 296 -4.51 -13.79 -40.93
N MET A 297 -5.84 -13.56 -40.91
CA MET A 297 -6.51 -12.74 -41.94
C MET A 297 -6.62 -11.28 -41.52
N PRO A 298 -6.72 -10.32 -42.48
CA PRO A 298 -7.01 -8.93 -42.16
C PRO A 298 -8.26 -8.80 -41.29
N GLY A 299 -8.12 -8.13 -40.14
CA GLY A 299 -9.20 -7.96 -39.16
C GLY A 299 -9.39 -9.16 -38.21
N GLY A 300 -8.65 -10.26 -38.35
CA GLY A 300 -8.62 -11.36 -37.39
C GLY A 300 -7.44 -11.27 -36.40
N PRO A 301 -7.41 -12.15 -35.39
CA PRO A 301 -6.26 -12.26 -34.48
C PRO A 301 -4.95 -12.57 -35.25
N PRO A 302 -3.78 -12.17 -34.74
CA PRO A 302 -2.50 -12.63 -35.27
C PRO A 302 -2.41 -14.17 -35.31
N ALA A 303 -1.78 -14.72 -36.35
CA ALA A 303 -1.65 -16.17 -36.53
C ALA A 303 -0.80 -16.85 -35.43
N ASP A 304 0.08 -16.10 -34.79
CA ASP A 304 0.95 -16.50 -33.70
C ASP A 304 0.34 -16.25 -32.30
N GLU A 305 -0.90 -15.77 -32.25
CA GLU A 305 -1.59 -15.62 -30.98
C GLU A 305 -1.93 -16.99 -30.36
N PRO A 306 -1.74 -17.17 -29.03
CA PRO A 306 -2.12 -18.40 -28.36
C PRO A 306 -3.60 -18.71 -28.58
N VAL A 307 -3.88 -19.98 -28.92
CA VAL A 307 -5.24 -20.45 -29.18
C VAL A 307 -6.07 -20.34 -27.90
N PRO A 308 -7.29 -19.77 -27.95
CA PRO A 308 -8.17 -19.72 -26.79
C PRO A 308 -8.53 -21.13 -26.30
N GLU A 309 -8.47 -21.31 -24.98
CA GLU A 309 -8.75 -22.55 -24.26
C GLU A 309 -10.10 -22.50 -23.56
N THR A 310 -10.61 -23.69 -23.23
CA THR A 310 -11.79 -23.86 -22.38
C THR A 310 -11.34 -24.16 -20.96
N LEU A 311 -11.38 -23.17 -20.09
CA LEU A 311 -11.09 -23.29 -18.66
C LEU A 311 -12.30 -22.82 -17.87
N LEU A 312 -12.46 -23.33 -16.65
CA LEU A 312 -13.56 -22.92 -15.76
C LEU A 312 -14.96 -23.07 -16.40
N GLY A 313 -15.12 -24.01 -17.32
CA GLY A 313 -16.39 -24.27 -18.03
C GLY A 313 -16.71 -23.29 -19.15
N ALA A 314 -15.80 -22.39 -19.52
CA ALA A 314 -16.03 -21.40 -20.59
C ALA A 314 -14.88 -21.36 -21.61
N PRO A 315 -15.18 -21.28 -22.92
CA PRO A 315 -14.18 -21.04 -23.94
C PRO A 315 -13.74 -19.57 -23.92
N GLY A 316 -12.50 -19.28 -24.31
CA GLY A 316 -12.02 -17.90 -24.49
C GLY A 316 -10.88 -17.49 -23.56
N TRP A 317 -10.28 -18.43 -22.84
CA TRP A 317 -9.11 -18.16 -22.00
C TRP A 317 -7.82 -18.20 -22.82
N VAL A 318 -7.02 -17.15 -22.76
CA VAL A 318 -5.76 -17.06 -23.50
C VAL A 318 -4.59 -17.05 -22.53
N ARG A 319 -3.58 -17.89 -22.77
CA ARG A 319 -2.32 -17.89 -22.03
C ARG A 319 -1.51 -16.64 -22.38
N ILE A 320 -1.10 -15.89 -21.35
CA ILE A 320 -0.25 -14.69 -21.56
C ILE A 320 1.15 -14.83 -20.96
N CYS A 321 1.33 -15.71 -19.98
CA CYS A 321 2.62 -15.91 -19.33
C CYS A 321 2.71 -17.29 -18.68
N GLU A 322 3.84 -17.97 -18.86
CA GLU A 322 4.20 -19.18 -18.11
C GLU A 322 5.39 -18.89 -17.20
N ILE A 323 5.21 -19.07 -15.89
CA ILE A 323 6.25 -18.86 -14.87
C ILE A 323 6.76 -20.23 -14.42
N PRO A 324 7.99 -20.64 -14.79
CA PRO A 324 8.50 -21.97 -14.53
C PRO A 324 8.64 -22.23 -13.03
N ALA A 325 8.53 -23.48 -12.58
CA ALA A 325 8.68 -23.88 -11.17
C ALA A 325 9.97 -23.37 -10.51
N SER A 326 11.04 -23.21 -11.29
CA SER A 326 12.35 -22.73 -10.87
C SER A 326 12.45 -21.21 -10.65
N ALA A 327 11.49 -20.42 -11.14
CA ALA A 327 11.50 -18.97 -10.94
C ALA A 327 11.30 -18.61 -9.44
N PRO A 328 11.69 -17.41 -9.00
CA PRO A 328 11.46 -16.98 -7.63
C PRO A 328 9.99 -17.09 -7.20
N ALA A 329 9.76 -17.29 -5.92
CA ALA A 329 8.45 -17.10 -5.32
C ALA A 329 8.29 -15.65 -4.86
N GLY A 330 7.08 -15.26 -4.47
CA GLY A 330 6.78 -13.90 -4.03
C GLY A 330 5.80 -13.20 -4.95
N SER A 331 5.86 -11.87 -4.95
CA SER A 331 4.88 -11.00 -5.61
C SER A 331 5.34 -10.62 -7.01
N TYR A 332 4.69 -11.21 -8.00
CA TYR A 332 4.73 -10.78 -9.39
C TYR A 332 3.65 -9.72 -9.62
N PHE A 333 3.83 -8.89 -10.64
CA PHE A 333 2.86 -7.87 -10.99
C PHE A 333 2.33 -8.07 -12.40
N ILE A 334 1.02 -8.06 -12.56
CA ILE A 334 0.35 -8.07 -13.85
C ILE A 334 -0.20 -6.66 -14.05
N ASP A 335 0.47 -5.88 -14.89
CA ASP A 335 -0.05 -4.55 -15.24
C ASP A 335 -0.93 -4.66 -16.48
N VAL A 336 -2.06 -3.95 -16.45
CA VAL A 336 -3.07 -3.95 -17.50
C VAL A 336 -3.29 -2.53 -17.95
N GLY A 337 -3.41 -2.34 -19.26
CA GLY A 337 -3.87 -1.08 -19.77
C GLY A 337 -4.38 -1.09 -21.20
N THR A 338 -4.83 0.08 -21.62
CA THR A 338 -5.29 0.38 -22.98
C THR A 338 -4.31 1.31 -23.70
N LEU A 339 -4.29 1.23 -25.03
CA LEU A 339 -3.34 1.97 -25.85
C LEU A 339 -3.60 3.49 -25.79
N GLU A 340 -2.57 4.24 -25.41
CA GLU A 340 -2.61 5.70 -25.43
C GLU A 340 -2.78 6.25 -26.85
N GLY A 341 -3.71 7.19 -27.03
CA GLY A 341 -3.99 7.83 -28.31
C GLY A 341 -4.81 6.99 -29.29
N GLU A 342 -5.35 5.83 -28.86
CA GLU A 342 -6.19 4.99 -29.72
C GLU A 342 -7.55 5.65 -29.98
N ALA A 343 -7.74 6.18 -31.18
CA ALA A 343 -9.03 6.72 -31.62
C ALA A 343 -10.11 5.62 -31.62
N GLY A 344 -11.36 6.00 -31.34
CA GLY A 344 -12.50 5.07 -31.35
C GLY A 344 -12.61 4.14 -30.13
N SER A 345 -11.65 4.16 -29.19
CA SER A 345 -11.66 3.36 -27.95
C SER A 345 -12.64 3.92 -26.88
N VAL A 346 -13.92 4.08 -27.23
CA VAL A 346 -14.93 4.86 -26.47
C VAL A 346 -15.64 4.10 -25.32
N GLY A 347 -15.06 3.01 -24.85
CA GLY A 347 -15.74 2.04 -23.99
C GLY A 347 -14.73 1.23 -23.21
N TYR A 348 -15.18 0.18 -22.55
CA TYR A 348 -14.32 -0.61 -21.68
C TYR A 348 -14.14 -2.04 -22.17
N ASN A 349 -13.04 -2.65 -21.77
CA ASN A 349 -12.87 -4.08 -21.82
C ASN A 349 -13.08 -4.65 -20.41
N ALA A 350 -13.94 -5.67 -20.29
CA ALA A 350 -14.14 -6.42 -19.06
C ALA A 350 -13.53 -7.82 -19.22
N TYR A 351 -12.70 -8.23 -18.26
CA TYR A 351 -11.87 -9.43 -18.35
C TYR A 351 -11.77 -10.15 -17.01
N SER A 352 -11.21 -11.35 -17.04
CA SER A 352 -10.80 -12.10 -15.85
C SER A 352 -9.33 -12.51 -15.92
N ILE A 353 -8.67 -12.60 -14.77
CA ILE A 353 -7.31 -13.12 -14.66
C ILE A 353 -7.36 -14.42 -13.86
N LEU A 354 -6.69 -15.46 -14.33
CA LEU A 354 -6.52 -16.74 -13.65
C LEU A 354 -5.04 -17.13 -13.59
N ALA A 355 -4.54 -17.42 -12.39
CA ALA A 355 -3.26 -18.05 -12.15
C ALA A 355 -3.45 -19.54 -11.89
N SER A 356 -3.32 -20.35 -12.93
CA SER A 356 -3.53 -21.80 -12.85
C SER A 356 -2.23 -22.55 -12.60
N TYR A 357 -2.28 -23.60 -11.79
CA TYR A 357 -1.21 -24.60 -11.77
C TYR A 357 -1.23 -25.44 -13.04
N ASN A 358 -0.05 -25.66 -13.63
CA ASN A 358 0.15 -26.48 -14.83
C ASN A 358 -0.66 -26.07 -16.07
N GLY A 359 -1.44 -25.00 -16.02
CA GLY A 359 -2.36 -24.64 -17.08
C GLY A 359 -3.72 -25.33 -17.01
N ASP A 360 -4.02 -26.12 -15.97
CA ASP A 360 -5.20 -27.01 -15.95
C ASP A 360 -6.51 -26.29 -15.60
N GLY A 361 -6.47 -24.99 -15.30
CA GLY A 361 -7.66 -24.22 -14.93
C GLY A 361 -8.33 -24.65 -13.62
N VAL A 362 -7.59 -25.25 -12.69
CA VAL A 362 -8.10 -25.64 -11.37
C VAL A 362 -8.20 -24.42 -10.46
N THR A 363 -9.37 -24.22 -9.84
CA THR A 363 -9.58 -23.16 -8.84
C THR A 363 -9.04 -23.56 -7.48
N CYS A 364 -8.43 -22.62 -6.76
CA CYS A 364 -8.05 -22.77 -5.36
C CYS A 364 -8.24 -21.45 -4.60
N ASP A 365 -8.12 -21.49 -3.28
CA ASP A 365 -8.33 -20.35 -2.39
C ASP A 365 -7.17 -20.24 -1.39
N VAL A 366 -6.49 -19.08 -1.37
CA VAL A 366 -5.28 -18.86 -0.57
C VAL A 366 -5.55 -18.89 0.94
N ARG A 367 -6.82 -18.77 1.35
CA ARG A 367 -7.22 -18.82 2.76
C ARG A 367 -7.22 -20.24 3.31
N THR A 368 -7.38 -21.23 2.43
CA THR A 368 -7.48 -22.65 2.80
C THR A 368 -6.35 -23.50 2.26
N ASP A 369 -5.67 -23.04 1.22
CA ASP A 369 -4.57 -23.74 0.58
C ASP A 369 -3.34 -22.83 0.49
N GLY A 370 -2.33 -23.11 1.33
CA GLY A 370 -1.06 -22.37 1.34
C GLY A 370 -0.20 -22.60 0.10
N MET A 371 -0.57 -23.58 -0.73
CA MET A 371 -0.01 -23.77 -2.05
C MET A 371 -0.82 -23.07 -3.13
N CYS A 372 -1.92 -22.37 -2.87
CA CYS A 372 -2.65 -21.69 -3.95
C CYS A 372 -1.93 -20.39 -4.39
N PRO A 373 -1.68 -20.15 -5.70
CA PRO A 373 -1.29 -18.83 -6.16
C PRO A 373 -2.45 -17.87 -5.95
N GLY A 374 -2.16 -16.65 -5.51
CA GLY A 374 -3.19 -15.62 -5.32
C GLY A 374 -3.18 -14.60 -6.45
N VAL A 375 -4.34 -14.14 -6.89
CA VAL A 375 -4.47 -12.97 -7.77
C VAL A 375 -5.35 -11.94 -7.08
N SER A 376 -4.82 -10.74 -6.88
CA SER A 376 -5.52 -9.65 -6.20
C SER A 376 -5.24 -8.31 -6.88
N GLY A 377 -6.20 -7.39 -6.83
CA GLY A 377 -5.98 -6.02 -7.29
C GLY A 377 -4.95 -5.31 -6.42
N ARG A 378 -4.18 -4.40 -7.03
CA ARG A 378 -3.12 -3.64 -6.38
C ARG A 378 -3.41 -2.14 -6.51
N GLU A 379 -3.32 -1.43 -5.39
CA GLU A 379 -3.57 0.02 -5.26
C GLU A 379 -5.00 0.43 -5.62
N HIS A 380 -5.43 0.22 -6.87
CA HIS A 380 -6.76 0.54 -7.38
C HIS A 380 -7.29 -0.63 -8.20
N LEU A 381 -8.55 -0.99 -7.99
CA LEU A 381 -9.25 -2.03 -8.73
C LEU A 381 -10.42 -1.40 -9.48
N SER A 382 -10.26 -1.24 -10.80
CA SER A 382 -11.38 -0.94 -11.69
C SER A 382 -12.17 -2.20 -11.99
N MET A 383 -13.48 -2.14 -11.75
CA MET A 383 -14.37 -3.29 -11.87
C MET A 383 -15.73 -2.93 -12.46
N LYS A 384 -16.35 -3.89 -13.15
CA LYS A 384 -17.78 -3.89 -13.44
C LYS A 384 -18.45 -4.81 -12.43
N ALA A 385 -19.12 -4.25 -11.41
CA ALA A 385 -19.98 -5.04 -10.54
C ALA A 385 -21.17 -5.55 -11.36
N GLU A 386 -21.44 -6.84 -11.31
CA GLU A 386 -22.48 -7.47 -12.11
C GLU A 386 -23.05 -8.70 -11.40
N ALA A 387 -24.36 -8.66 -11.12
CA ALA A 387 -25.11 -9.82 -10.66
C ALA A 387 -26.53 -9.79 -11.20
N SER A 388 -27.05 -10.95 -11.58
CA SER A 388 -28.46 -11.11 -11.99
C SER A 388 -29.46 -10.95 -10.84
N THR A 389 -28.97 -10.81 -9.61
CA THR A 389 -29.74 -10.59 -8.39
C THR A 389 -29.69 -9.14 -7.92
N PRO A 390 -30.65 -8.69 -7.10
CA PRO A 390 -30.67 -7.32 -6.55
C PRO A 390 -29.57 -7.04 -5.53
N GLN A 391 -28.80 -8.06 -5.16
CA GLN A 391 -27.71 -7.94 -4.23
C GLN A 391 -26.51 -8.76 -4.68
N ALA A 392 -25.31 -8.22 -4.48
CA ALA A 392 -24.04 -8.89 -4.70
C ALA A 392 -23.05 -8.54 -3.59
N ASP A 393 -22.41 -9.56 -3.01
CA ASP A 393 -21.39 -9.40 -1.96
C ASP A 393 -20.01 -9.71 -2.57
N LEU A 394 -19.28 -8.64 -2.94
CA LEU A 394 -18.00 -8.72 -3.62
C LEU A 394 -16.85 -8.70 -2.59
N PHE A 395 -15.79 -9.48 -2.82
CA PHE A 395 -14.58 -9.31 -2.01
C PHE A 395 -13.98 -7.92 -2.24
N LEU A 396 -13.70 -7.21 -1.14
CA LEU A 396 -13.18 -5.86 -1.19
C LEU A 396 -11.67 -5.86 -0.98
N ALA A 397 -11.24 -6.29 0.21
CA ALA A 397 -9.85 -6.18 0.63
C ALA A 397 -9.48 -7.19 1.73
N SER A 398 -8.21 -7.60 1.77
CA SER A 398 -7.64 -8.40 2.86
C SER A 398 -6.94 -7.51 3.88
N VAL A 399 -7.59 -7.24 5.00
CA VAL A 399 -7.08 -6.43 6.10
C VAL A 399 -6.64 -7.36 7.24
N SER A 400 -5.34 -7.35 7.56
CA SER A 400 -4.78 -8.15 8.65
C SER A 400 -4.89 -7.45 10.01
N ALA A 401 -4.58 -8.17 11.08
CA ALA A 401 -4.52 -7.62 12.44
C ALA A 401 -3.42 -6.55 12.62
N ASP A 402 -2.49 -6.40 11.67
CA ASP A 402 -1.46 -5.35 11.69
C ASP A 402 -2.07 -3.93 11.60
N TYR A 403 -3.33 -3.83 11.16
CA TYR A 403 -4.09 -2.58 11.07
C TYR A 403 -5.02 -2.34 12.29
N ALA A 404 -4.97 -3.19 13.32
CA ALA A 404 -5.84 -3.08 14.49
C ALA A 404 -5.79 -1.67 15.13
N GLY A 405 -6.96 -1.13 15.49
CA GLY A 405 -7.10 0.18 16.13
C GLY A 405 -6.93 1.39 15.21
N GLN A 406 -6.71 1.19 13.91
CA GLN A 406 -6.52 2.26 12.93
C GLN A 406 -7.82 2.59 12.19
N THR A 407 -7.77 3.57 11.29
CA THR A 407 -8.88 3.88 10.38
C THR A 407 -8.57 3.31 8.99
N LEU A 408 -9.43 2.42 8.51
CA LEU A 408 -9.44 1.96 7.14
C LEU A 408 -10.16 3.02 6.29
N GLU A 409 -9.56 3.40 5.17
CA GLU A 409 -10.15 4.30 4.18
C GLU A 409 -10.40 3.52 2.89
N VAL A 410 -11.66 3.48 2.47
CA VAL A 410 -12.09 2.90 1.20
C VAL A 410 -12.47 4.06 0.30
N ASP A 411 -11.71 4.27 -0.77
CA ASP A 411 -12.02 5.26 -1.80
C ASP A 411 -12.82 4.57 -2.91
N LEU A 412 -14.01 5.09 -3.19
CA LEU A 412 -14.89 4.61 -4.22
C LEU A 412 -15.06 5.72 -5.26
N PHE A 413 -14.49 5.54 -6.45
CA PHE A 413 -14.73 6.41 -7.58
C PHE A 413 -15.98 5.95 -8.33
N ASP A 414 -16.92 6.88 -8.56
CA ASP A 414 -18.15 6.60 -9.28
C ASP A 414 -19.03 5.48 -8.66
N PRO A 415 -19.28 5.49 -7.33
CA PRO A 415 -19.94 4.36 -6.68
C PRO A 415 -21.43 4.26 -6.98
N GLY A 416 -21.83 3.07 -7.43
CA GLY A 416 -23.18 2.53 -7.28
C GLY A 416 -24.24 3.26 -8.09
N GLU A 417 -23.90 3.70 -9.30
CA GLU A 417 -24.83 4.40 -10.18
C GLU A 417 -26.10 3.55 -10.42
N GLY A 418 -27.28 4.10 -10.12
CA GLY A 418 -28.55 3.36 -10.23
C GLY A 418 -28.83 2.35 -9.11
N GLY A 419 -27.98 2.29 -8.08
CA GLY A 419 -28.16 1.47 -6.88
C GLY A 419 -29.08 2.10 -5.82
N ASN A 420 -29.39 1.33 -4.78
CA ASN A 420 -30.05 1.84 -3.57
C ASN A 420 -28.99 2.27 -2.55
N TYR A 421 -28.10 1.35 -2.19
CA TYR A 421 -27.03 1.61 -1.22
C TYR A 421 -25.85 0.64 -1.37
N LEU A 422 -24.72 1.02 -0.80
CA LEU A 422 -23.55 0.16 -0.58
C LEU A 422 -23.33 -0.08 0.92
N GLU A 423 -22.91 -1.30 1.30
CA GLU A 423 -22.46 -1.62 2.67
C GLU A 423 -21.04 -2.18 2.64
N ILE A 424 -20.28 -1.91 3.69
CA ILE A 424 -19.00 -2.58 3.93
C ILE A 424 -19.23 -3.67 4.98
N LEU A 425 -18.98 -4.92 4.61
CA LEU A 425 -19.11 -6.08 5.48
C LEU A 425 -17.76 -6.46 6.05
N ASP A 426 -17.72 -6.69 7.36
CA ASP A 426 -16.53 -7.17 8.05
C ASP A 426 -16.20 -8.64 7.69
N PRO A 427 -15.08 -9.19 8.18
CA PRO A 427 -14.71 -10.58 7.93
C PRO A 427 -15.69 -11.63 8.48
N ASN A 428 -16.63 -11.26 9.36
CA ASN A 428 -17.71 -12.11 9.81
C ASN A 428 -18.97 -12.01 8.94
N GLY A 429 -19.03 -11.05 8.03
CA GLY A 429 -20.15 -10.81 7.13
C GLY A 429 -21.14 -9.77 7.64
N ASP A 430 -20.79 -9.06 8.71
CA ASP A 430 -21.68 -8.09 9.36
C ASP A 430 -21.45 -6.68 8.80
N PRO A 431 -22.52 -5.91 8.49
CA PRO A 431 -22.39 -4.51 8.08
C PRO A 431 -21.68 -3.66 9.14
N THR A 432 -20.67 -2.91 8.72
CA THR A 432 -19.83 -2.11 9.61
C THR A 432 -20.23 -0.64 9.56
N ALA A 433 -20.20 0.03 10.72
CA ALA A 433 -20.45 1.47 10.80
C ALA A 433 -19.24 2.27 10.29
N PHE A 434 -19.50 3.29 9.48
CA PHE A 434 -18.50 4.19 8.93
C PHE A 434 -19.01 5.63 8.83
N THR A 435 -18.07 6.55 8.68
CA THR A 435 -18.33 7.92 8.20
C THR A 435 -17.85 8.05 6.77
N TRP A 436 -18.38 9.00 6.01
CA TRP A 436 -17.97 9.18 4.62
C TRP A 436 -18.01 10.65 4.20
N GLN A 437 -17.21 10.98 3.20
CA GLN A 437 -17.19 12.30 2.56
C GLN A 437 -16.82 12.15 1.08
N SER A 438 -17.40 12.98 0.21
CA SER A 438 -16.90 13.12 -1.16
C SER A 438 -15.60 13.94 -1.16
N ALA A 439 -14.68 13.61 -2.07
CA ALA A 439 -13.36 14.25 -2.12
C ALA A 439 -13.42 15.76 -2.47
N ASP A 440 -14.49 16.20 -3.12
CA ASP A 440 -14.79 17.62 -3.39
C ASP A 440 -15.36 18.37 -2.17
N GLY A 441 -15.76 17.65 -1.11
CA GLY A 441 -16.35 18.22 0.10
C GLY A 441 -17.83 18.58 0.00
N ASP A 442 -18.49 18.28 -1.13
CA ASP A 442 -19.91 18.61 -1.35
C ASP A 442 -20.86 17.79 -0.48
N TYR A 443 -20.50 16.53 -0.21
CA TYR A 443 -21.32 15.59 0.54
C TYR A 443 -20.52 14.91 1.64
N SER A 444 -21.19 14.65 2.75
CA SER A 444 -20.67 13.83 3.84
C SER A 444 -21.81 13.22 4.64
N GLY A 445 -21.49 12.22 5.45
CA GLY A 445 -22.46 11.58 6.31
C GLY A 445 -21.86 10.56 7.26
N GLY A 446 -22.75 9.97 8.05
CA GLY A 446 -22.45 8.95 9.06
C GLY A 446 -22.22 9.51 10.48
N PRO A 447 -22.05 8.63 11.48
CA PRO A 447 -21.91 7.18 11.37
C PRO A 447 -23.14 6.47 10.78
N THR A 448 -22.93 5.57 9.83
CA THR A 448 -23.98 4.77 9.15
C THR A 448 -23.39 3.42 8.71
N THR A 449 -24.23 2.42 8.44
CA THR A 449 -23.80 1.15 7.81
C THR A 449 -24.08 1.11 6.30
N GLN A 450 -24.80 2.12 5.79
CA GLN A 450 -25.23 2.21 4.39
C GLN A 450 -24.83 3.55 3.79
N LEU A 451 -24.17 3.50 2.64
CA LEU A 451 -23.92 4.64 1.76
C LEU A 451 -25.06 4.69 0.75
N ASP A 452 -25.94 5.68 0.87
CA ASP A 452 -27.03 5.91 -0.07
C ASP A 452 -26.49 6.44 -1.40
N VAL A 453 -26.48 5.57 -2.41
CA VAL A 453 -26.06 5.85 -3.79
C VAL A 453 -27.26 6.08 -4.72
N SER A 454 -28.47 6.19 -4.15
CA SER A 454 -29.69 6.30 -4.94
C SER A 454 -29.90 7.68 -5.55
N GLY A 455 -30.63 7.70 -6.66
CA GLY A 455 -31.11 8.91 -7.31
C GLY A 455 -30.14 9.46 -8.37
N CYS A 456 -30.69 9.69 -9.56
CA CYS A 456 -29.99 10.22 -10.73
C CYS A 456 -30.63 11.49 -11.28
N VAL A 457 -31.28 12.25 -10.41
CA VAL A 457 -32.01 13.47 -10.78
C VAL A 457 -31.64 14.58 -9.82
N GLY A 458 -31.25 15.73 -10.38
CA GLY A 458 -31.04 16.96 -9.62
C GLY A 458 -29.70 17.07 -8.88
N TRP A 459 -28.81 16.08 -9.01
CA TRP A 459 -27.45 16.20 -8.49
C TRP A 459 -26.55 16.98 -9.44
N ALA A 460 -25.76 17.91 -8.90
CA ALA A 460 -24.83 18.72 -9.69
C ALA A 460 -23.70 17.84 -10.25
N PRO A 461 -23.49 17.80 -11.57
CA PRO A 461 -22.33 17.14 -12.17
C PRO A 461 -21.04 17.89 -11.82
N ILE A 462 -19.90 17.20 -11.77
CA ILE A 462 -18.60 17.88 -11.57
C ILE A 462 -18.13 18.46 -12.90
N GLY A 463 -18.17 19.78 -13.03
CA GLY A 463 -17.68 20.45 -14.24
C GLY A 463 -18.65 20.39 -15.44
N PRO A 464 -18.27 21.06 -16.54
CA PRO A 464 -19.15 21.25 -17.68
C PRO A 464 -19.24 20.01 -18.60
N GLY A 465 -20.42 19.75 -19.17
CA GLY A 465 -20.58 18.83 -20.30
C GLY A 465 -20.98 17.38 -19.99
N ARG A 466 -21.31 17.05 -18.73
CA ARG A 466 -21.72 15.71 -18.27
C ARG A 466 -23.22 15.43 -18.45
N ALA A 467 -23.61 14.19 -18.74
CA ALA A 467 -25.03 13.79 -18.90
C ALA A 467 -25.60 13.15 -17.65
N SER A 468 -24.83 12.34 -16.92
CA SER A 468 -25.35 11.69 -15.72
C SER A 468 -25.45 12.68 -14.55
N ALA A 469 -26.64 12.74 -13.95
CA ALA A 469 -26.97 13.54 -12.77
C ALA A 469 -27.14 12.63 -11.54
N CYS A 470 -26.38 11.53 -11.47
CA CYS A 470 -26.28 10.70 -10.27
C CYS A 470 -25.35 11.34 -9.24
N ARG A 471 -25.66 11.10 -7.97
CA ARG A 471 -25.05 11.81 -6.84
C ARG A 471 -23.53 11.77 -6.85
N PHE A 472 -22.96 10.60 -7.10
CA PHE A 472 -21.53 10.34 -7.02
C PHE A 472 -20.86 10.09 -8.37
N ASN A 473 -21.52 10.44 -9.48
CA ASN A 473 -20.96 10.27 -10.81
C ASN A 473 -19.62 11.03 -10.97
N GLU A 474 -18.58 10.31 -11.38
CA GLU A 474 -17.16 10.71 -11.36
C GLU A 474 -16.67 11.38 -10.06
N ARG A 475 -17.28 11.09 -8.91
CA ARG A 475 -16.82 11.55 -7.59
C ARG A 475 -16.11 10.42 -6.87
N ASN A 476 -15.00 10.75 -6.21
CA ASN A 476 -14.41 9.90 -5.17
C ASN A 476 -15.21 10.08 -3.87
N VAL A 477 -15.67 8.96 -3.30
CA VAL A 477 -16.32 8.90 -1.99
C VAL A 477 -15.41 8.14 -1.05
N ILE A 478 -14.90 8.83 -0.05
CA ILE A 478 -13.97 8.28 0.94
C ILE A 478 -14.78 7.79 2.14
N VAL A 479 -14.85 6.48 2.30
CA VAL A 479 -15.48 5.79 3.43
C VAL A 479 -14.42 5.49 4.50
N SER A 480 -14.61 6.03 5.71
CA SER A 480 -13.70 5.89 6.85
C SER A 480 -14.28 4.97 7.91
N ILE A 481 -13.63 3.81 8.12
CA ILE A 481 -14.04 2.74 9.03
C ILE A 481 -13.04 2.63 10.19
N PRO A 482 -13.45 2.81 11.46
CA PRO A 482 -12.59 2.51 12.60
C PRO A 482 -12.43 1.00 12.77
N LEU A 483 -11.19 0.50 12.74
CA LEU A 483 -10.87 -0.91 12.95
C LEU A 483 -10.81 -1.23 14.44
N ALA A 484 -11.34 -2.40 14.82
CA ALA A 484 -11.30 -2.87 16.20
C ALA A 484 -9.86 -2.99 16.71
N ALA A 485 -9.59 -2.47 17.92
CA ALA A 485 -8.28 -2.60 18.56
C ALA A 485 -7.94 -4.06 18.92
N ASN A 486 -8.97 -4.86 19.21
CA ASN A 486 -8.88 -6.30 19.49
C ASN A 486 -9.14 -7.15 18.24
N TYR A 487 -8.62 -6.75 17.08
CA TYR A 487 -8.91 -7.33 15.76
C TYR A 487 -8.85 -8.87 15.74
N THR A 488 -7.78 -9.47 16.30
CA THR A 488 -7.61 -10.93 16.36
C THR A 488 -8.70 -11.62 17.20
N ALA A 489 -9.18 -10.98 18.27
CA ALA A 489 -10.27 -11.52 19.07
C ALA A 489 -11.62 -11.44 18.34
N THR A 490 -11.82 -10.39 17.53
CA THR A 490 -13.07 -10.17 16.78
C THR A 490 -13.18 -11.06 15.55
N TYR A 491 -12.08 -11.23 14.80
CA TYR A 491 -12.10 -11.88 13.48
C TYR A 491 -11.29 -13.18 13.40
N GLY A 492 -10.54 -13.53 14.44
CA GLY A 492 -9.66 -14.70 14.44
C GLY A 492 -8.60 -14.59 13.34
N THR A 493 -8.59 -15.55 12.42
CA THR A 493 -7.70 -15.58 11.25
C THR A 493 -8.32 -14.99 9.98
N LYS A 494 -9.58 -14.54 10.03
CA LYS A 494 -10.25 -13.98 8.86
C LYS A 494 -9.76 -12.55 8.60
N THR A 495 -9.41 -12.27 7.35
CA THR A 495 -8.90 -10.95 6.94
C THR A 495 -9.74 -10.29 5.85
N TRP A 496 -10.62 -11.04 5.17
CA TRP A 496 -11.30 -10.55 3.98
C TRP A 496 -12.59 -9.83 4.29
N TRP A 497 -12.60 -8.53 3.99
CA TRP A 497 -13.76 -7.66 3.99
C TRP A 497 -14.49 -7.74 2.65
N LYS A 498 -15.77 -7.40 2.64
CA LYS A 498 -16.59 -7.36 1.42
C LYS A 498 -17.29 -6.02 1.26
N VAL A 499 -17.65 -5.70 0.03
CA VAL A 499 -18.60 -4.63 -0.30
C VAL A 499 -19.88 -5.27 -0.81
N ARG A 500 -21.01 -4.85 -0.26
CA ARG A 500 -22.33 -5.27 -0.71
C ARG A 500 -22.94 -4.18 -1.58
N TYR A 501 -23.31 -4.56 -2.78
CA TYR A 501 -24.13 -3.76 -3.68
C TYR A 501 -25.60 -4.14 -3.48
N ALA A 502 -26.47 -3.17 -3.28
CA ALA A 502 -27.92 -3.37 -3.19
C ALA A 502 -28.64 -2.51 -4.22
N PHE A 503 -29.30 -3.14 -5.17
CA PHE A 503 -30.02 -2.55 -6.31
C PHE A 503 -31.50 -2.97 -6.26
N SER A 504 -32.37 -2.32 -7.03
CA SER A 504 -33.78 -2.75 -7.12
C SER A 504 -33.98 -3.99 -8.01
N ILE A 505 -33.06 -4.24 -8.95
CA ILE A 505 -33.18 -5.30 -9.98
C ILE A 505 -31.91 -6.16 -10.08
N ALA A 506 -31.11 -6.02 -11.13
CA ALA A 506 -29.78 -6.60 -11.22
C ALA A 506 -28.75 -5.59 -10.73
N VAL A 507 -27.69 -6.04 -10.06
CA VAL A 507 -26.54 -5.19 -9.78
C VAL A 507 -25.80 -4.94 -11.09
N THR A 508 -25.58 -3.67 -11.41
CA THR A 508 -24.70 -3.23 -12.49
C THR A 508 -24.07 -1.90 -12.10
N ASP A 509 -22.74 -1.84 -12.08
CA ASP A 509 -22.03 -0.61 -11.76
C ASP A 509 -20.61 -0.67 -12.32
N ARG A 510 -20.08 0.46 -12.80
CA ARG A 510 -18.66 0.60 -13.10
C ARG A 510 -18.05 1.51 -12.04
N THR A 511 -17.02 1.03 -11.38
CA THR A 511 -16.36 1.79 -10.33
C THR A 511 -14.88 1.46 -10.28
N THR A 512 -14.10 2.37 -9.68
CA THR A 512 -12.72 2.13 -9.30
C THR A 512 -12.60 2.23 -7.78
N ILE A 513 -12.06 1.18 -7.15
CA ILE A 513 -11.99 1.08 -5.69
C ILE A 513 -10.54 1.02 -5.24
N SER A 514 -10.18 1.76 -4.19
CA SER A 514 -8.93 1.57 -3.45
C SER A 514 -9.21 1.40 -1.96
N VAL A 515 -8.30 0.70 -1.27
CA VAL A 515 -8.36 0.54 0.19
C VAL A 515 -6.99 0.84 0.77
N THR A 516 -6.95 1.76 1.73
CA THR A 516 -5.76 2.15 2.46
C THR A 516 -6.04 2.18 3.96
N ALA A 517 -4.99 2.19 4.78
CA ALA A 517 -5.11 2.41 6.21
C ALA A 517 -4.41 3.72 6.57
N ARG A 518 -5.12 4.62 7.25
CA ARG A 518 -4.61 5.95 7.63
C ARG A 518 -3.36 5.81 8.50
N GLY A 519 -2.25 6.42 8.07
CA GLY A 519 -0.98 6.44 8.81
C GLY A 519 0.26 6.31 7.89
N ALA A 520 1.46 6.48 8.45
CA ALA A 520 2.69 6.34 7.68
C ALA A 520 2.97 4.87 7.31
N PRO A 521 3.41 4.58 6.06
CA PRO A 521 3.68 3.21 5.58
C PRO A 521 4.80 2.51 6.36
N VAL A 522 5.74 3.28 6.93
CA VAL A 522 6.78 2.79 7.83
C VAL A 522 6.76 3.63 9.09
N HIS A 523 6.73 3.00 10.26
CA HIS A 523 6.68 3.73 11.53
C HIS A 523 7.35 2.95 12.67
N LEU A 524 7.77 3.68 13.70
CA LEU A 524 8.23 3.08 14.95
C LEU A 524 7.04 2.54 15.74
N THR A 525 7.27 1.44 16.44
CA THR A 525 6.28 0.79 17.30
C THR A 525 6.86 0.68 18.71
N GLU A 526 6.02 0.76 19.74
CA GLU A 526 6.46 0.67 21.14
C GLU A 526 6.97 -0.72 21.58
#